data_AF-A0A9E5MVZ7-F1
#
_entry.id   AF-A0A9E5MVZ7-F1
#
_cell.length_a   1.000
_cell.length_b   1.000
_cell.length_c   1.000
_cell.angle_alpha   90.00
_cell.angle_beta   90.00
_cell.angle_gamma   90.00
#
_symmetry.space_group_name_H-M   'P 1'
#
loop_
_entity.id
_entity.type
_entity.pdbx_description
1 polymer ?
#
loop_
_entity_poly.entity_id
_entity_poly.type
_entity_poly.pdbx_seq_one_letter_code
_entity_poly.pdbx_strand_id
1 'polypeptide(L)' 'PVISPHDCVGSNMYAHVLRGTIKRIVPRENEAINETWLADRDRFSYEGVYSDDRLLAPRIKTGGEWAET' A
#
# COMPACT_ATOMS: atom_id res chain seq x y z
N PRO A 1 -12.85 1.03 -3.42
CA PRO A 1 -12.79 0.58 -2.01
C PRO A 1 -11.69 -0.46 -1.85
N VAL A 2 -10.97 -0.45 -0.74
CA VAL A 2 -9.88 -1.41 -0.44
C VAL A 2 -9.87 -1.72 1.07
N ILE A 3 -9.06 -2.69 1.48
CA ILE A 3 -8.87 -3.13 2.87
C ILE A 3 -7.39 -2.94 3.24
N SER A 4 -7.10 -2.48 4.46
CA SER A 4 -5.71 -2.33 4.92
C SER A 4 -4.96 -3.66 4.81
N PRO A 5 -3.79 -3.68 4.15
CA PRO A 5 -2.92 -4.85 4.10
C PRO A 5 -1.82 -4.84 5.18
N HIS A 6 -1.76 -3.80 6.04
CA HIS A 6 -0.59 -3.56 6.90
C HIS A 6 -0.71 -4.14 8.30
N ASP A 7 -1.90 -4.57 8.71
CA ASP A 7 -2.11 -5.31 9.94
C ASP A 7 -3.34 -6.23 9.85
N CYS A 8 -3.55 -7.02 10.92
CA CYS A 8 -4.66 -7.97 10.99
C CYS A 8 -6.01 -7.33 11.36
N VAL A 9 -6.10 -6.00 11.52
CA VAL A 9 -7.37 -5.33 11.80
C VAL A 9 -8.25 -5.34 10.55
N GLY A 10 -7.64 -5.23 9.37
CA GLY A 10 -8.38 -5.21 8.10
C GLY A 10 -9.25 -3.96 7.96
N SER A 11 -8.75 -2.81 8.41
CA SER A 11 -9.46 -1.53 8.36
C SER A 11 -10.00 -1.23 6.97
N ASN A 12 -11.25 -0.78 6.89
CA ASN A 12 -11.87 -0.43 5.64
C ASN A 12 -11.41 0.96 5.19
N MET A 13 -11.04 1.08 3.91
CA MET A 13 -10.51 2.34 3.41
C MET A 13 -10.88 2.63 1.95
N TYR A 14 -10.78 3.90 1.57
CA TYR A 14 -10.85 4.35 0.19
C TYR A 14 -9.45 4.75 -0.29
N ALA A 15 -9.04 4.19 -1.43
CA ALA A 15 -7.94 4.71 -2.22
C ALA A 15 -8.49 5.70 -3.24
N HIS A 16 -8.12 6.97 -3.14
CA HIS A 16 -8.50 7.98 -4.13
C HIS A 16 -7.44 7.99 -5.23
N VAL A 17 -7.83 7.62 -6.44
CA VAL A 17 -6.94 7.48 -7.59
C VAL A 17 -7.23 8.58 -8.61
N LEU A 18 -6.19 9.26 -9.06
CA LEU A 18 -6.26 10.23 -10.14
C LEU A 18 -5.23 9.85 -11.20
N ARG A 19 -5.69 9.59 -12.44
CA ARG A 19 -4.83 9.23 -13.58
C ARG A 19 -3.91 8.04 -13.29
N GLY A 20 -4.44 7.01 -12.62
CA GLY A 20 -3.68 5.81 -12.26
C GLY A 20 -2.75 5.96 -11.05
N THR A 21 -2.64 7.16 -10.46
CA THR A 21 -1.84 7.40 -9.25
C THR A 21 -2.74 7.49 -8.02
N ILE A 22 -2.43 6.74 -6.96
CA ILE A 22 -3.05 6.89 -5.64
C ILE A 22 -2.60 8.22 -5.07
N LYS A 23 -3.56 9.10 -4.74
CA LYS A 23 -3.28 10.44 -4.21
C LYS A 23 -3.41 10.52 -2.69
N ARG A 24 -4.24 9.65 -2.10
CA ARG A 24 -4.39 9.50 -0.66
C ARG A 24 -5.19 8.24 -0.34
N ILE A 25 -4.97 7.73 0.87
CA ILE A 25 -5.82 6.75 1.53
C ILE A 25 -6.61 7.46 2.63
N VAL A 26 -7.92 7.21 2.72
CA VAL A 26 -8.80 7.76 3.76
C VAL A 26 -9.66 6.64 4.37
N PRO A 27 -10.08 6.77 5.65
CA PRO A 27 -10.98 5.80 6.25
C PRO A 27 -12.27 5.66 5.43
N ARG A 28 -12.74 4.43 5.29
CA ARG A 28 -14.10 4.13 4.89
C ARG A 28 -14.83 3.68 6.13
N GLU A 29 -16.00 4.28 6.36
CA GLU A 29 -16.75 4.01 7.56
C GLU A 29 -17.16 2.54 7.67
N ASN A 30 -16.85 1.92 8.82
CA ASN A 30 -17.40 0.62 9.21
C ASN A 30 -17.35 0.46 10.73
N GLU A 31 -18.53 0.58 11.35
CA GLU A 31 -18.73 0.48 12.80
C GLU A 31 -18.20 -0.82 13.43
N ALA A 32 -18.23 -1.94 12.69
CA ALA A 32 -17.79 -3.23 13.21
C ALA A 32 -16.26 -3.42 13.19
N ILE A 33 -15.50 -2.51 12.56
CA ILE A 33 -14.05 -2.67 12.36
C ILE A 33 -13.27 -1.42 12.77
N ASN A 34 -13.47 -0.31 12.05
CA ASN A 34 -12.61 0.87 12.17
C ASN A 34 -13.39 2.17 12.37
N GLU A 35 -14.73 2.13 12.50
CA GLU A 35 -15.62 3.29 12.62
C GLU A 35 -15.23 4.32 11.54
N THR A 36 -14.82 5.54 11.93
CA THR A 36 -14.31 6.59 11.02
C THR A 36 -12.77 6.75 11.08
N TRP A 37 -12.09 5.86 11.79
CA TRP A 37 -10.66 5.92 12.06
C TRP A 37 -9.84 5.04 11.12
N LEU A 38 -8.55 5.33 11.06
CA LEU A 38 -7.54 4.61 10.30
C LEU A 38 -6.20 4.77 11.02
N ALA A 39 -5.26 3.85 10.87
CA ALA A 39 -3.91 4.01 11.40
C ALA A 39 -3.05 4.85 10.44
N ASP A 40 -2.06 5.57 10.95
CA ASP A 40 -1.18 6.40 10.10
C ASP A 40 -0.37 5.55 9.12
N ARG A 41 0.00 4.32 9.50
CA ARG A 41 0.60 3.37 8.55
C ARG A 41 -0.25 3.18 7.31
N ASP A 42 -1.57 3.04 7.44
CA ASP A 42 -2.48 2.81 6.32
C ASP A 42 -2.76 4.09 5.54
N ARG A 43 -2.73 5.24 6.23
CA ARG A 43 -2.91 6.56 5.60
C ARG A 43 -1.77 6.89 4.65
N PHE A 44 -0.53 6.56 5.01
CA PHE A 44 0.67 7.05 4.35
C PHE A 44 1.50 5.98 3.62
N SER A 45 1.30 4.68 3.88
CA SER A 45 2.06 3.60 3.23
C SER A 45 1.94 3.56 1.71
N TYR A 46 0.88 4.12 1.13
CA TYR A 46 0.68 4.16 -0.33
C TYR A 46 1.81 4.89 -1.05
N GLU A 47 2.57 5.77 -0.37
CA GLU A 47 3.75 6.42 -0.94
C GLU A 47 4.82 5.39 -1.33
N GLY A 48 4.95 4.29 -0.57
CA GLY A 48 5.88 3.20 -0.86
C GLY A 48 5.59 2.47 -2.19
N VAL A 49 4.36 2.55 -2.71
CA VAL A 49 4.01 1.99 -4.04
C VAL A 49 4.78 2.68 -5.16
N TYR A 50 5.21 3.92 -4.95
CA TYR A 50 5.96 4.74 -5.91
C TYR A 50 7.40 4.99 -5.48
N SER A 51 7.90 4.26 -4.49
CA SER A 51 9.31 4.34 -4.06
C SER A 51 10.26 3.94 -5.18
N ASP A 52 11.42 4.60 -5.24
CA ASP A 52 12.53 4.23 -6.13
C ASP A 52 13.07 2.82 -5.85
N ASP A 53 12.84 2.28 -4.65
CA ASP A 53 13.20 0.91 -4.26
C ASP A 53 12.29 -0.17 -4.87
N ARG A 54 11.24 0.21 -5.61
CA ARG A 54 10.28 -0.75 -6.12
C ARG A 54 10.91 -1.62 -7.21
N LEU A 55 10.86 -2.94 -7.02
CA LEU A 55 11.34 -3.90 -7.99
C LEU A 55 10.45 -3.88 -9.26
N LEU A 56 11.00 -3.41 -10.39
CA LEU A 56 10.30 -3.29 -11.67
C LEU A 56 10.50 -4.50 -12.60
N ALA A 57 11.58 -5.26 -12.40
CA ALA A 57 11.92 -6.44 -13.16
C ALA A 57 12.36 -7.58 -12.22
N PRO A 58 12.08 -8.85 -12.56
CA PRO A 58 12.61 -9.97 -11.81
C PRO A 58 14.14 -9.95 -11.80
N ARG A 59 14.73 -10.35 -10.68
CA ARG A 59 16.19 -10.43 -10.51
C ARG A 59 16.58 -11.82 -10.02
N ILE A 60 17.70 -12.32 -10.53
CA ILE A 60 18.32 -13.58 -10.12
C ILE A 60 19.66 -13.29 -9.45
N LYS A 61 19.94 -14.00 -8.36
CA LYS A 61 21.21 -13.88 -7.66
C LYS A 61 22.25 -14.82 -8.28
N THR A 62 23.31 -14.28 -8.86
CA THR A 62 24.43 -15.03 -9.44
C THR A 62 25.74 -14.56 -8.82
N GLY A 63 26.52 -15.47 -8.24
CA GLY A 63 27.83 -15.13 -7.67
C GLY A 63 27.79 -14.15 -6.49
N GLY A 64 26.63 -14.00 -5.81
CA GLY A 64 26.45 -13.07 -4.70
C GLY A 64 25.75 -11.75 -5.08
N GLU A 65 25.71 -11.44 -6.38
CA GLU A 65 25.13 -10.20 -6.91
C GLU A 65 23.74 -10.44 -7.51
N TRP A 66 22.86 -9.45 -7.42
CA TRP A 66 21.54 -9.47 -8.07
C TRP A 66 21.64 -8.89 -9.47
N ALA A 67 21.28 -9.68 -10.49
CA ALA A 67 21.18 -9.23 -11.88
C ALA A 67 19.73 -9.34 -12.37
N GLU A 68 19.31 -8.45 -13.26
CA GLU A 68 18.05 -8.59 -13.99
C GLU A 68 18.13 -9.78 -14.95
N THR A 69 17.01 -10.46 -15.17
CA THR A 69 16.92 -11.62 -16.10
C THR A 69 16.99 -11.20 -17.55
#